data_AF-A0A653K2F1-F1
#
_entry.id   AF-A0A653K2F1-F1
#
_cell.length_a   1.000
_cell.length_b   1.000
_cell.length_c   1.000
_cell.angle_alpha   90.00
_cell.angle_beta   90.00
_cell.angle_gamma   90.00
#
_symmetry.space_group_name_H-M   'P 1'
#
loop_
_entity.id
_entity.type
_entity.pdbx_description
1 polymer ?
#
loop_
_entity_poly.entity_id
_entity_poly.type
_entity_poly.pdbx_seq_one_letter_code
_entity_poly.pdbx_strand_id
1 'polypeptide(L)'
;MKYNKKIIFKSLLLAPIPLLCLMAALFNLINNEFKLSSIFAVIVGHLLVYLAYCLLSVPFSFLFSLVLNRYQYLNFLTICLSSFVVATPFFILFGWGHTGQLPKQWWLVYADVFFLFIALIPAVCYWLILIHHKSHQLDRIDL
;
A
#
# COMPACT_ATOMS: atom_id res chain seq x y z
N MET A 1 7.06 22.38 -5.50
CA MET A 1 6.66 20.97 -5.30
C MET A 1 7.85 20.23 -4.70
N LYS A 2 7.66 19.54 -3.57
CA LYS A 2 8.73 18.92 -2.78
C LYS A 2 9.31 17.65 -3.41
N TYR A 3 8.48 16.91 -4.15
CA TYR A 3 8.84 15.66 -4.82
C TYR A 3 8.45 15.69 -6.30
N ASN A 4 9.24 15.04 -7.16
CA ASN A 4 8.92 14.86 -8.58
C ASN A 4 7.78 13.82 -8.74
N LYS A 5 6.86 14.07 -9.68
CA LYS A 5 5.75 13.15 -10.02
C LYS A 5 6.24 11.71 -10.33
N LYS A 6 7.36 11.56 -11.04
CA LYS A 6 7.93 10.24 -11.37
C LYS A 6 8.36 9.47 -10.11
N ILE A 7 8.90 10.19 -9.11
CA ILE A 7 9.30 9.60 -7.83
C ILE A 7 8.07 9.19 -7.04
N ILE A 8 7.06 10.07 -6.94
CA ILE A 8 5.81 9.75 -6.25
C ILE A 8 5.22 8.46 -6.83
N PHE A 9 5.10 8.37 -8.16
CA PHE A 9 4.54 7.20 -8.83
C PHE A 9 5.38 5.94 -8.59
N LYS A 10 6.70 6.01 -8.79
CA LYS A 10 7.61 4.87 -8.56
C LYS A 10 7.55 4.38 -7.11
N SER A 11 7.55 5.29 -6.15
CA SER A 11 7.49 4.96 -4.73
C SER A 11 6.16 4.29 -4.35
N LEU A 12 5.04 4.71 -4.95
CA LEU A 12 3.73 4.06 -4.75
C LEU A 12 3.70 2.63 -5.31
N LEU A 13 4.29 2.39 -6.48
CA LEU A 13 4.36 1.03 -7.05
C LEU A 13 5.19 0.07 -6.18
N LEU A 14 6.24 0.58 -5.54
CA LEU A 14 7.12 -0.24 -4.71
C LEU A 14 6.60 -0.44 -3.27
N ALA A 15 5.70 0.43 -2.82
CA ALA A 15 5.18 0.47 -1.46
C ALA A 15 4.59 -0.85 -0.92
N PRO A 16 3.78 -1.63 -1.67
CA PRO A 16 3.17 -2.85 -1.14
C PRO A 16 4.12 -4.06 -1.15
N ILE A 17 5.24 -3.99 -1.87
CA ILE A 17 6.13 -5.15 -2.10
C ILE A 17 6.66 -5.74 -0.78
N PRO A 18 7.18 -4.95 0.19
CA PRO A 18 7.65 -5.50 1.45
C PRO A 18 6.57 -6.25 2.22
N LEU A 19 5.34 -5.72 2.25
CA LEU A 19 4.20 -6.38 2.89
C LEU A 19 3.86 -7.69 2.17
N LEU A 20 3.79 -7.69 0.84
CA LEU A 20 3.48 -8.89 0.06
C LEU A 20 4.54 -9.99 0.26
N CYS A 21 5.82 -9.63 0.29
CA CYS A 21 6.89 -10.58 0.57
C CYS A 21 6.76 -11.17 1.98
N LEU A 22 6.47 -10.33 2.97
CA LEU A 22 6.28 -10.77 4.36
C LEU A 22 5.08 -11.73 4.47
N MET A 23 3.94 -11.38 3.86
CA MET A 23 2.74 -12.22 3.90
C MET A 23 2.93 -13.55 3.17
N ALA A 24 3.63 -13.56 2.04
CA ALA A 24 3.98 -14.79 1.33
C ALA A 24 4.89 -15.70 2.16
N ALA A 25 5.88 -15.13 2.84
CA ALA A 25 6.78 -15.89 3.72
C ALA A 25 6.04 -16.47 4.94
N LEU A 26 5.20 -15.66 5.60
CA LEU A 26 4.39 -16.11 6.74
C LEU A 26 3.41 -17.21 6.35
N PHE A 27 2.75 -17.10 5.19
CA PHE A 27 1.83 -18.11 4.70
C PHE A 27 2.51 -19.47 4.52
N ASN A 28 3.70 -19.49 3.90
CA ASN A 28 4.46 -20.72 3.71
C ASN A 28 4.95 -21.31 5.05
N LEU A 29 5.41 -20.46 5.96
CA LEU A 29 5.91 -20.88 7.27
C LEU A 29 4.81 -21.48 8.15
N ILE A 30 3.66 -20.82 8.26
CA ILE A 30 2.53 -21.26 9.09
C ILE A 30 1.95 -22.57 8.56
N ASN A 31 1.83 -22.69 7.24
CA ASN A 31 1.26 -23.88 6.63
C ASN A 31 2.28 -25.03 6.47
N ASN A 32 3.58 -24.79 6.72
CA ASN A 32 4.67 -25.74 6.50
C ASN A 32 4.68 -26.37 5.09
N GLU A 33 4.09 -25.67 4.12
CA GLU A 33 3.84 -26.15 2.74
C GLU A 33 4.93 -25.61 1.82
N PHE A 34 6.12 -26.21 1.89
CA PHE A 34 7.26 -25.89 1.03
C PHE A 34 7.28 -26.64 -0.30
N LYS A 35 6.16 -27.28 -0.68
CA LYS A 35 6.02 -27.91 -1.99
C LYS A 35 6.08 -26.84 -3.08
N LEU A 36 6.78 -27.12 -4.18
CA LEU A 36 6.91 -26.18 -5.31
C LEU A 36 5.56 -25.71 -5.86
N SER A 37 4.55 -26.59 -5.90
CA SER A 37 3.19 -26.23 -6.33
C SER A 37 2.51 -25.23 -5.41
N SER A 38 2.67 -25.37 -4.10
CA SER A 38 2.15 -24.43 -3.10
C SER A 38 2.84 -23.07 -3.22
N ILE A 39 4.18 -23.07 -3.31
CA ILE A 39 4.97 -21.84 -3.49
C ILE A 39 4.53 -21.10 -4.76
N PHE A 40 4.34 -21.83 -5.87
CA PHE A 40 3.85 -21.23 -7.12
C PHE A 40 2.47 -20.60 -6.95
N ALA A 41 1.52 -21.30 -6.32
CA ALA A 41 0.19 -20.77 -6.06
C ALA A 41 0.22 -19.50 -5.19
N VAL A 42 1.08 -19.47 -4.16
CA VAL A 42 1.27 -18.31 -3.29
C VAL A 42 1.82 -17.12 -4.08
N ILE A 43 2.80 -17.32 -4.97
CA ILE A 43 3.34 -16.27 -5.82
C ILE A 43 2.25 -15.70 -6.74
N VAL A 44 1.48 -16.55 -7.41
CA VAL A 44 0.40 -16.12 -8.31
C VAL A 44 -0.67 -15.34 -7.53
N GLY A 45 -1.05 -15.81 -6.34
CA GLY A 45 -1.99 -15.11 -5.46
C GLY A 45 -1.50 -13.72 -5.07
N HIS A 46 -0.23 -13.58 -4.66
CA HIS A 46 0.33 -12.28 -4.28
C HIS A 46 0.50 -11.35 -5.50
N LEU A 47 0.77 -11.89 -6.69
CA LEU A 47 0.80 -11.11 -7.92
C LEU A 47 -0.59 -10.54 -8.27
N LEU A 48 -1.65 -11.31 -8.07
CA LEU A 48 -3.03 -10.84 -8.22
C LEU A 48 -3.35 -9.71 -7.23
N VAL A 49 -2.95 -9.86 -5.96
CA VAL A 49 -3.12 -8.80 -4.95
C VAL A 49 -2.33 -7.54 -5.33
N TYR A 50 -1.11 -7.69 -5.84
CA TYR A 50 -0.31 -6.57 -6.35
C TYR A 50 -1.00 -5.85 -7.51
N LEU A 51 -1.53 -6.60 -8.49
CA LEU A 51 -2.26 -6.03 -9.62
C LEU A 51 -3.51 -5.28 -9.15
N ALA A 52 -4.27 -5.84 -8.20
CA ALA A 52 -5.42 -5.16 -7.60
C ALA A 52 -5.00 -3.86 -6.92
N TYR A 53 -3.89 -3.85 -6.16
CA TYR A 53 -3.34 -2.63 -5.56
C TYR A 53 -2.95 -1.59 -6.62
N CYS A 54 -2.32 -2.01 -7.72
CA CYS A 54 -1.93 -1.11 -8.82
C CYS A 54 -3.14 -0.47 -9.51
N LEU A 55 -4.22 -1.22 -9.71
CA LEU A 55 -5.42 -0.71 -10.37
C LEU A 55 -6.29 0.13 -9.44
N LEU A 56 -6.39 -0.26 -8.16
CA LEU A 56 -7.34 0.32 -7.24
C LEU A 56 -6.72 1.34 -6.29
N SER A 57 -5.52 1.11 -5.75
CA SER A 57 -4.95 1.97 -4.71
C SER A 57 -4.00 3.03 -5.26
N VAL A 58 -3.16 2.67 -6.25
CA VAL A 58 -2.16 3.58 -6.84
C VAL A 58 -2.78 4.83 -7.48
N PRO A 59 -3.83 4.79 -8.32
CA PRO A 59 -4.34 6.01 -8.96
C PRO A 59 -4.87 7.02 -7.94
N PHE A 60 -5.61 6.57 -6.93
CA PHE A 60 -6.15 7.47 -5.90
C PHE A 60 -5.06 7.98 -4.97
N SER A 61 -4.17 7.10 -4.51
CA SER A 61 -3.02 7.51 -3.69
C SER A 61 -2.13 8.50 -4.43
N PHE A 62 -1.93 8.32 -5.74
CA PHE A 62 -1.18 9.24 -6.57
C PHE A 62 -1.84 10.63 -6.64
N LEU A 63 -3.16 10.68 -6.83
CA LEU A 63 -3.91 11.94 -6.81
C LEU A 63 -3.79 12.66 -5.46
N PHE A 64 -3.99 11.95 -4.35
CA PHE A 64 -3.79 12.50 -3.00
C PHE A 64 -2.36 13.03 -2.82
N SER A 65 -1.35 12.25 -3.22
CA SER A 65 0.04 12.66 -3.13
C SER A 65 0.35 13.89 -3.98
N LEU A 66 -0.23 14.04 -5.18
CA LEU A 66 -0.05 15.23 -6.00
C LEU A 66 -0.64 16.48 -5.35
N VAL A 67 -1.85 16.37 -4.78
CA VAL A 67 -2.52 17.45 -4.05
C VAL A 67 -1.68 17.85 -2.84
N LEU A 68 -1.34 16.89 -1.98
CA LEU A 68 -0.53 17.14 -0.78
C LEU A 68 0.85 17.72 -1.12
N ASN A 69 1.48 17.26 -2.20
CA ASN A 69 2.79 17.75 -2.64
C ASN A 69 2.72 19.18 -3.21
N ARG A 70 1.59 19.57 -3.82
CA ARG A 70 1.35 20.94 -4.27
C ARG A 70 1.35 21.90 -3.07
N TYR A 71 0.64 21.55 -2.01
CA TYR A 71 0.54 22.34 -0.78
C TYR A 71 1.69 22.14 0.22
N GLN A 72 2.76 21.43 -0.17
CA GLN A 72 3.92 21.12 0.70
C GLN A 72 3.58 20.27 1.94
N TYR A 73 2.40 19.65 1.99
CA TYR A 73 1.95 18.82 3.10
C TYR A 73 2.26 17.33 2.92
N LEU A 74 2.81 16.90 1.79
CA LEU A 74 3.20 15.50 1.60
C LEU A 74 4.34 15.09 2.57
N ASN A 75 3.92 14.46 3.67
CA ASN A 75 4.75 14.05 4.80
C ASN A 75 4.24 12.70 5.34
N PHE A 76 4.98 12.11 6.28
CA PHE A 76 4.63 10.82 6.89
C PHE A 76 3.18 10.75 7.39
N LEU A 77 2.75 11.73 8.17
CA LEU A 77 1.43 11.74 8.81
C LEU A 77 0.30 11.79 7.77
N THR A 78 0.39 12.71 6.80
CA THR A 78 -0.62 12.84 5.74
C THR A 78 -0.64 11.64 4.80
N ILE A 79 0.49 10.96 4.61
CA ILE A 79 0.57 9.69 3.90
C ILE A 79 -0.20 8.60 4.65
N CYS A 80 0.01 8.45 5.96
CA CYS A 80 -0.74 7.49 6.77
C CYS A 80 -2.25 7.78 6.76
N LEU A 81 -2.64 9.06 6.94
CA LEU A 81 -4.05 9.47 6.90
C LEU A 81 -4.69 9.19 5.52
N SER A 82 -4.03 9.57 4.44
CA SER A 82 -4.54 9.32 3.09
C SER A 82 -4.62 7.84 2.77
N SER A 83 -3.70 7.01 3.29
CA SER A 83 -3.78 5.56 3.15
C SER A 83 -5.06 5.00 3.78
N PHE A 84 -5.45 5.44 4.97
CA PHE A 84 -6.72 5.04 5.57
C PHE A 84 -7.92 5.45 4.71
N VAL A 85 -7.94 6.70 4.24
CA VAL A 85 -9.02 7.20 3.38
C VAL A 85 -9.14 6.39 2.09
N VAL A 86 -8.02 5.99 1.48
CA VAL A 86 -8.01 5.18 0.26
C VAL A 86 -8.39 3.72 0.56
N ALA A 87 -7.89 3.13 1.64
CA ALA A 87 -8.11 1.72 1.97
C ALA A 87 -9.53 1.41 2.45
N THR A 88 -10.15 2.31 3.23
CA THR A 88 -11.49 2.11 3.81
C THR A 88 -12.57 1.71 2.80
N PRO A 89 -12.79 2.42 1.68
CA PRO A 89 -13.83 2.03 0.73
C PRO A 89 -13.57 0.64 0.15
N PHE A 90 -12.31 0.27 -0.15
CA PHE A 90 -11.99 -1.05 -0.67
C PHE A 90 -12.26 -2.16 0.34
N PHE A 91 -11.94 -1.94 1.62
CA PHE A 91 -12.24 -2.91 2.67
C PHE A 91 -13.73 -3.07 2.92
N ILE A 92 -14.50 -1.98 2.92
CA ILE A 92 -15.96 -2.04 3.05
C ILE A 92 -16.57 -2.81 1.88
N LEU A 93 -16.13 -2.53 0.64
CA LEU A 93 -16.60 -3.23 -0.55
C LEU A 93 -16.20 -4.70 -0.55
N PHE A 94 -14.98 -5.03 -0.11
CA PHE A 94 -14.52 -6.41 0.01
C PHE A 94 -15.34 -7.19 1.05
N GLY A 95 -15.57 -6.60 2.23
CA GLY A 95 -16.42 -7.17 3.26
C GLY A 95 -17.86 -7.35 2.79
N TRP A 96 -18.40 -6.38 2.06
CA TRP A 96 -19.71 -6.49 1.43
C TRP A 96 -19.77 -7.62 0.39
N GLY A 97 -18.77 -7.73 -0.48
CA GLY A 97 -18.68 -8.80 -1.48
C GLY A 97 -18.60 -10.20 -0.85
N HIS A 98 -17.96 -10.32 0.32
CA HIS A 98 -17.85 -11.58 1.04
C HIS A 98 -19.13 -11.96 1.80
N THR A 99 -19.80 -10.98 2.43
CA THR A 99 -20.94 -11.23 3.34
C THR A 99 -22.31 -10.96 2.72
N GLY A 100 -22.36 -10.28 1.57
CA GLY A 100 -23.59 -9.80 0.92
C GLY A 100 -24.27 -8.63 1.65
N GLN A 101 -23.75 -8.18 2.79
CA GLN A 101 -24.36 -7.14 3.62
C GLN A 101 -23.40 -5.96 3.83
N LEU A 102 -23.92 -4.74 3.68
CA LEU A 102 -23.15 -3.56 4.03
C LEU A 102 -23.02 -3.49 5.57
N PRO A 103 -21.82 -3.19 6.11
CA PRO A 103 -21.63 -3.10 7.53
C PRO A 103 -22.47 -1.94 8.09
N LYS A 104 -23.37 -2.26 9.03
CA LYS A 104 -24.19 -1.24 9.74
C LYS A 104 -23.33 -0.21 10.48
N GLN A 105 -22.15 -0.62 10.93
CA GLN A 105 -21.16 0.21 11.61
C GLN A 105 -19.84 0.18 10.84
N TRP A 106 -19.80 0.86 9.68
CA TRP A 106 -18.65 0.85 8.77
C TRP A 106 -17.33 1.34 9.41
N TRP A 107 -17.41 2.21 10.41
CA TRP A 107 -16.25 2.72 11.14
C TRP A 107 -15.55 1.67 11.99
N LEU A 108 -16.18 0.52 12.28
CA LEU A 108 -15.53 -0.58 12.98
C LEU A 108 -14.35 -1.17 12.20
N VAL A 109 -14.24 -0.89 10.90
CA VAL A 109 -13.04 -1.27 10.11
C VAL A 109 -11.76 -0.68 10.71
N TYR A 110 -11.83 0.47 11.37
CA TYR A 110 -10.67 1.10 12.03
C TYR A 110 -10.30 0.43 13.37
N ALA A 111 -11.19 -0.38 13.94
CA ALA A 111 -10.90 -1.20 15.11
C ALA A 111 -10.26 -2.55 14.73
N ASP A 112 -10.29 -2.92 13.44
CA ASP A 112 -9.67 -4.14 12.94
C ASP A 112 -8.15 -3.96 12.81
N VAL A 113 -7.41 -4.76 13.56
CA VAL A 113 -5.94 -4.74 13.59
C VAL A 113 -5.35 -5.09 12.22
N PHE A 114 -5.94 -6.02 11.47
CA PHE A 114 -5.48 -6.39 10.13
C PHE A 114 -5.68 -5.25 9.14
N PHE A 115 -6.81 -4.55 9.21
CA PHE A 115 -7.03 -3.35 8.40
C PHE A 115 -5.95 -2.31 8.67
N LEU A 116 -5.65 -2.05 9.96
CA LEU A 116 -4.63 -1.08 10.35
C LEU A 116 -3.26 -1.45 9.77
N PHE A 117 -2.84 -2.72 9.87
CA PHE A 117 -1.56 -3.17 9.31
C PHE A 117 -1.52 -3.08 7.79
N ILE A 118 -2.56 -3.53 7.10
CA ILE A 118 -2.63 -3.52 5.63
C ILE A 118 -2.65 -2.09 5.09
N ALA A 119 -3.26 -1.14 5.81
CA ALA A 119 -3.24 0.28 5.41
C ALA A 119 -1.91 0.98 5.77
N LEU A 120 -1.36 0.72 6.96
CA LEU A 120 -0.18 1.45 7.45
C LEU A 120 1.14 0.94 6.89
N ILE A 121 1.34 -0.38 6.76
CA ILE A 121 2.64 -0.90 6.31
C ILE A 121 3.01 -0.36 4.92
N PRO A 122 2.12 -0.41 3.89
CA PRO A 122 2.43 0.18 2.59
C PRO A 122 2.60 1.69 2.68
N ALA A 123 1.90 2.39 3.58
CA ALA A 123 2.06 3.84 3.76
C ALA A 123 3.45 4.20 4.33
N VAL A 124 3.92 3.43 5.33
CA VAL A 124 5.26 3.56 5.90
C VAL A 124 6.31 3.26 4.82
N CYS A 125 6.17 2.15 4.10
CA CYS A 125 7.06 1.79 3.00
C CYS A 125 7.09 2.87 1.91
N TYR A 126 5.92 3.39 1.52
CA TYR A 126 5.82 4.50 0.56
C TYR A 126 6.63 5.71 1.03
N TRP A 127 6.45 6.13 2.29
CA TRP A 127 7.19 7.26 2.86
C TRP A 127 8.70 7.03 2.84
N LEU A 128 9.17 5.86 3.29
CA LEU A 128 10.60 5.51 3.32
C LEU A 128 11.22 5.53 1.91
N ILE A 129 10.54 4.95 0.93
CA ILE A 129 11.01 4.93 -0.47
C ILE A 129 10.98 6.34 -1.06
N LEU A 130 9.98 7.16 -0.71
CA LEU A 130 9.86 8.55 -1.16
C LEU A 130 11.02 9.42 -0.67
N ILE A 131 11.41 9.32 0.60
CA ILE A 131 12.55 10.09 1.15
C ILE A 131 13.89 9.59 0.59
N HIS A 132 14.05 8.28 0.42
CA HIS A 132 15.26 7.68 -0.14
C HIS A 132 15.48 8.09 -1.60
N HIS A 133 14.43 8.08 -2.42
CA HIS A 133 14.54 8.59 -3.80
C HIS A 133 14.79 10.11 -3.84
N LYS A 134 14.34 10.87 -2.84
CA LYS A 134 14.59 12.31 -2.78
C LYS A 134 16.06 12.63 -2.47
N SER A 135 16.71 11.91 -1.56
CA SER A 135 18.14 12.14 -1.26
C SER A 135 19.01 11.91 -2.50
N HIS A 136 18.79 10.80 -3.22
CA HIS A 136 19.48 10.51 -4.47
C HIS A 136 19.19 11.48 -5.63
N GLN A 137 18.13 12.28 -5.55
CA GLN A 137 17.96 13.38 -6.51
C GLN A 137 18.85 14.56 -6.21
N LEU A 138 19.06 14.87 -4.93
CA LEU A 138 19.90 15.99 -4.51
C LEU A 138 21.36 15.71 -4.92
N ASP A 139 21.85 14.51 -4.60
CA ASP A 139 23.22 14.06 -4.93
C ASP A 139 23.55 14.09 -6.44
N ARG A 140 22.52 14.02 -7.31
CA ARG A 140 22.69 14.01 -8.78
C ARG A 140 22.67 15.40 -9.41
N ILE A 141 22.33 16.44 -8.65
CA ILE A 141 22.36 17.83 -9.11
C ILE A 141 23.70 18.48 -8.72
N ASP A 142 24.35 17.96 -7.68
CA ASP A 142 25.60 18.49 -7.12
C ASP A 142 26.87 17.86 -7.74
N LEU A 143 26.74 17.15 -8.87
CA LEU A 143 27.82 16.43 -9.57
C LEU A 143 27.79 16.75 -11.08
#